data_AF-C4PA82-F1
#
_entry.id   AF-C4PA82-F1
#
_cell.length_a   1.000
_cell.length_b   1.000
_cell.length_c   1.000
_cell.angle_alpha   90.00
_cell.angle_beta   90.00
_cell.angle_gamma   90.00
#
_symmetry.space_group_name_H-M   'P 1'
#
loop_
_entity.id
_entity.type
_entity.pdbx_description
1 polymer ?
#
loop_
_entity_poly.entity_id
_entity_poly.type
_entity_poly.pdbx_seq_one_letter_code
_entity_poly.pdbx_strand_id
1 'polypeptide(L)'
;MHRTLKAALALLCLAELVASTPLAMNLSKLKLSDITQGIQKLNRGAQVPCNDTRVAQVAFKDRKLSEQELLCQAATVLDNMTDCKKDYEPLITSLKSLHGMTNCPPSTDNEIYLRNFLPALGNYTQALYRRISATAAN
;
A
#
# COMPACT_ATOMS: atom_id res chain seq x y z
N MET A 1 -1.48 -45.64 -11.21
CA MET A 1 -0.98 -44.95 -10.00
C MET A 1 -0.56 -43.48 -10.22
N HIS A 2 -0.57 -42.91 -11.43
CA HIS A 2 -0.16 -41.50 -11.65
C HIS A 2 -1.24 -40.43 -11.42
N ARG A 3 -2.54 -40.77 -11.52
CA ARG A 3 -3.64 -39.80 -11.38
C ARG A 3 -3.94 -39.42 -9.92
N THR A 4 -3.85 -40.37 -9.00
CA THR A 4 -4.08 -40.16 -7.56
C THR A 4 -3.01 -39.28 -6.91
N LEU A 5 -1.75 -39.41 -7.33
CA LEU A 5 -0.65 -38.58 -6.80
C LEU A 5 -0.81 -37.10 -7.17
N LYS A 6 -1.23 -36.80 -8.42
CA LYS A 6 -1.49 -35.43 -8.88
C LYS A 6 -2.67 -34.79 -8.16
N ALA A 7 -3.73 -35.55 -7.91
CA ALA A 7 -4.89 -35.07 -7.16
C ALA A 7 -4.52 -34.78 -5.69
N ALA A 8 -3.75 -35.65 -5.04
CA ALA A 8 -3.26 -35.43 -3.69
C ALA A 8 -2.36 -34.20 -3.59
N LEU A 9 -1.46 -34.00 -4.57
CA LEU A 9 -0.60 -32.81 -4.61
C LEU A 9 -1.42 -31.52 -4.80
N ALA A 10 -2.43 -31.54 -5.67
CA ALA A 10 -3.32 -30.40 -5.87
C ALA A 10 -4.12 -30.05 -4.61
N LEU A 11 -4.60 -31.05 -3.87
CA LEU A 11 -5.30 -30.85 -2.60
C LEU A 11 -4.39 -30.28 -1.51
N LEU A 12 -3.13 -30.72 -1.45
CA LEU A 12 -2.13 -30.16 -0.54
C LEU A 12 -1.82 -28.69 -0.86
N CYS A 13 -1.61 -28.36 -2.14
CA CYS A 13 -1.40 -26.96 -2.55
C CYS A 13 -2.61 -26.07 -2.23
N LEU A 14 -3.84 -26.57 -2.40
CA LEU A 14 -5.04 -25.82 -2.03
C LEU A 14 -5.14 -25.62 -0.51
N ALA A 15 -4.82 -26.64 0.30
CA ALA A 15 -4.82 -26.53 1.74
C ALA A 15 -3.77 -25.53 2.26
N GLU A 16 -2.56 -25.53 1.69
CA GLU A 16 -1.51 -24.56 1.99
C GLU A 16 -1.93 -23.12 1.60
N LEU A 17 -2.61 -22.97 0.46
CA LEU A 17 -3.09 -21.67 -0.01
C LEU A 17 -4.15 -21.09 0.95
N VAL A 18 -5.11 -21.93 1.38
CA VAL A 18 -6.16 -21.53 2.32
C VAL A 18 -5.60 -21.18 3.70
N ALA A 19 -4.60 -21.94 4.18
CA ALA A 19 -3.93 -21.65 5.45
C ALA A 19 -3.11 -20.34 5.42
N SER A 20 -2.58 -19.96 4.26
CA SER A 20 -1.73 -18.77 4.12
C SER A 20 -2.52 -17.45 4.02
N THR A 21 -3.76 -17.51 3.53
CA THR A 21 -4.61 -16.33 3.32
C THR A 21 -4.85 -15.47 4.57
N PRO A 22 -5.22 -16.02 5.74
CA PRO A 22 -5.41 -15.24 6.96
C PRO A 22 -4.13 -14.51 7.42
N LEU A 23 -2.97 -15.17 7.28
CA LEU A 23 -1.67 -14.60 7.68
C LEU A 23 -1.31 -13.40 6.79
N ALA A 24 -1.50 -13.53 5.48
CA ALA A 24 -1.26 -12.46 4.52
C ALA A 24 -2.22 -11.26 4.73
N MET A 25 -3.49 -11.52 5.05
CA MET A 25 -4.45 -10.45 5.38
C MET A 25 -4.09 -9.72 6.67
N ASN A 26 -3.68 -10.45 7.71
CA ASN A 26 -3.26 -9.85 8.99
C ASN A 26 -2.01 -8.99 8.84
N LEU A 27 -1.03 -9.44 8.06
CA LEU A 27 0.17 -8.66 7.76
C LEU A 27 -0.18 -7.39 6.98
N SER A 28 -1.03 -7.51 5.96
CA SER A 28 -1.50 -6.36 5.17
C SER A 28 -2.23 -5.34 6.04
N LYS A 29 -3.08 -5.83 6.96
CA LYS A 29 -3.82 -4.99 7.91
C LYS A 29 -2.88 -4.23 8.85
N LEU A 30 -1.84 -4.90 9.38
CA LEU A 30 -0.81 -4.26 10.20
C LEU A 30 -0.11 -3.14 9.43
N LYS A 31 0.35 -3.42 8.20
CA LYS A 31 1.04 -2.43 7.37
C LYS A 31 0.18 -1.24 6.97
N LEU A 32 -1.10 -1.46 6.66
CA LEU A 32 -2.05 -0.37 6.40
C LEU A 32 -2.30 0.49 7.64
N SER A 33 -2.31 -0.11 8.83
CA SER A 33 -2.35 0.62 10.10
C SER A 33 -1.08 1.45 10.32
N ASP A 34 0.10 0.86 10.10
CA ASP A 34 1.39 1.56 10.23
C ASP A 34 1.47 2.80 9.33
N ILE A 35 1.00 2.67 8.08
CA ILE A 35 0.92 3.80 7.13
C ILE A 35 0.01 4.90 7.68
N THR A 36 -1.19 4.53 8.13
CA THR A 36 -2.18 5.48 8.61
C THR A 36 -1.66 6.23 9.86
N GLN A 37 -1.04 5.52 10.79
CA GLN A 37 -0.41 6.10 11.99
C GLN A 37 0.79 6.98 11.63
N GLY A 38 1.62 6.55 10.68
CA GLY A 38 2.76 7.32 10.18
C GLY A 38 2.33 8.68 9.62
N ILE A 39 1.30 8.69 8.76
CA ILE A 39 0.75 9.92 8.18
C ILE A 39 0.16 10.82 9.27
N GLN A 40 -0.57 10.26 10.24
CA GLN A 40 -1.09 11.04 11.37
C GLN A 40 0.03 11.65 12.22
N LYS A 41 1.12 10.92 12.46
CA LYS A 41 2.27 11.42 13.21
C LYS A 41 2.95 12.57 12.47
N LEU A 42 3.14 12.46 11.16
CA LEU A 42 3.70 13.52 10.33
C LEU A 42 2.84 14.79 10.40
N ASN A 43 1.51 14.64 10.27
CA ASN A 43 0.57 15.76 10.32
C ASN A 43 0.43 16.41 11.71
N ARG A 44 0.78 15.71 12.79
CA ARG A 44 0.77 16.24 14.16
C ARG A 44 2.08 16.95 14.56
N GLY A 45 3.13 16.82 13.76
CA GLY A 45 4.40 17.50 14.01
C GLY A 45 4.27 19.02 13.94
N ALA A 46 5.26 19.75 14.45
CA ALA A 46 5.30 21.21 14.37
C ALA A 46 5.29 21.71 12.91
N GLN A 47 5.90 20.94 12.00
CA GLN A 47 5.86 21.15 10.56
C GLN A 47 5.94 19.79 9.85
N VAL A 48 5.19 19.63 8.75
CA VAL A 48 5.32 18.48 7.85
C VAL A 48 6.56 18.66 6.97
N PRO A 49 7.51 17.70 6.92
CA PRO A 49 8.70 17.81 6.08
C PRO A 49 8.33 18.04 4.61
N CYS A 50 8.95 19.02 3.93
CA CYS A 50 8.65 19.34 2.53
C CYS A 50 7.17 19.62 2.20
N ASN A 51 6.40 20.17 3.14
CA ASN A 51 4.95 20.37 3.00
C ASN A 51 4.50 20.98 1.65
N ASP A 52 5.29 21.91 1.12
CA ASP A 52 5.00 22.66 -0.11
C ASP A 52 5.71 22.12 -1.35
N THR A 53 6.40 20.99 -1.25
CA THR A 53 6.97 20.29 -2.40
C THR A 53 5.86 19.75 -3.30
N ARG A 54 6.02 19.93 -4.61
CA ARG A 54 5.14 19.32 -5.60
C ARG A 54 5.59 17.89 -5.87
N VAL A 55 4.65 16.98 -5.88
CA VAL A 55 4.86 15.56 -6.15
C VAL A 55 3.85 15.09 -7.18
N ALA A 56 4.19 14.06 -7.95
CA ALA A 56 3.26 13.52 -8.94
C ALA A 56 1.97 13.02 -8.26
N GLN A 57 0.84 13.30 -8.88
CA GLN A 57 -0.47 12.89 -8.39
C GLN A 57 -0.66 11.39 -8.60
N VAL A 58 -1.21 10.73 -7.59
CA VAL A 58 -1.73 9.36 -7.72
C VAL A 58 -3.25 9.41 -7.78
N ALA A 59 -3.82 8.78 -8.81
CA ALA A 59 -5.26 8.76 -9.04
C ALA A 59 -5.97 7.72 -8.16
N PHE A 60 -5.96 7.88 -6.82
CA PHE A 60 -6.54 6.94 -5.84
C PHE A 60 -8.05 6.62 -6.03
N LYS A 61 -8.75 7.36 -6.89
CA LYS A 61 -10.16 7.14 -7.23
C LYS A 61 -10.36 6.44 -8.57
N ASP A 62 -9.30 6.25 -9.36
CA ASP A 62 -9.39 5.57 -10.64
C ASP A 62 -9.60 4.07 -10.42
N ARG A 63 -10.77 3.58 -10.84
CA ARG A 63 -11.16 2.18 -10.71
C ARG A 63 -10.52 1.28 -11.77
N LYS A 64 -9.81 1.85 -12.74
CA LYS A 64 -9.05 1.10 -13.76
C LYS A 64 -7.73 0.57 -13.21
N LEU A 65 -7.18 1.22 -12.18
CA LEU A 65 -5.92 0.81 -11.55
C LEU A 65 -6.19 -0.16 -10.41
N SER A 66 -5.32 -1.15 -10.26
CA SER A 66 -5.39 -2.11 -9.16
C SER A 66 -4.96 -1.47 -7.84
N GLU A 67 -5.36 -2.05 -6.71
CA GLU A 67 -4.96 -1.52 -5.41
C GLU A 67 -3.44 -1.57 -5.21
N GLN A 68 -2.80 -2.64 -5.69
CA GLN A 68 -1.35 -2.82 -5.63
C GLN A 68 -0.61 -1.78 -6.49
N GLU A 69 -1.14 -1.48 -7.68
CA GLU A 69 -0.61 -0.46 -8.58
C GLU A 69 -0.68 0.93 -7.93
N LEU A 70 -1.82 1.29 -7.32
CA LEU A 70 -1.98 2.57 -6.62
C LEU A 70 -1.03 2.71 -5.42
N LEU A 71 -0.84 1.64 -4.64
CA LEU A 71 0.11 1.62 -3.53
C LEU A 71 1.56 1.75 -4.01
N CYS A 72 1.88 1.11 -5.13
CA CYS A 72 3.20 1.18 -5.74
C CYS A 72 3.50 2.56 -6.31
N GLN A 73 2.56 3.18 -7.04
CA GLN A 73 2.70 4.56 -7.50
C GLN A 73 2.92 5.51 -6.32
N ALA A 74 2.17 5.35 -5.22
CA ALA A 74 2.36 6.16 -4.02
C ALA A 74 3.75 5.97 -3.39
N ALA A 75 4.27 4.75 -3.37
CA ALA A 75 5.63 4.47 -2.92
C ALA A 75 6.67 5.15 -3.82
N THR A 76 6.55 5.02 -5.15
CA THR A 76 7.43 5.65 -6.13
C THR A 76 7.43 7.17 -6.01
N VAL A 77 6.27 7.79 -5.79
CA VAL A 77 6.16 9.24 -5.60
C VAL A 77 6.98 9.72 -4.41
N LEU A 78 6.89 9.04 -3.26
CA LEU A 78 7.67 9.39 -2.08
C LEU A 78 9.16 9.02 -2.22
N ASP A 79 9.47 7.92 -2.90
CA ASP A 79 10.84 7.42 -3.11
C ASP A 79 11.67 8.31 -4.05
N ASN A 80 11.00 9.04 -4.95
CA ASN A 80 11.59 10.01 -5.88
C ASN A 80 11.88 11.38 -5.25
N MET A 81 11.42 11.63 -4.03
CA MET A 81 11.74 12.87 -3.32
C MET A 81 13.24 12.90 -2.98
N THR A 82 13.88 14.06 -3.06
CA THR A 82 15.31 14.21 -2.74
C THR A 82 15.54 14.71 -1.31
N ASP A 83 14.85 15.77 -0.91
CA ASP A 83 15.28 16.59 0.24
C ASP A 83 14.87 15.99 1.59
N CYS A 84 13.67 15.43 1.68
CA CYS A 84 13.07 14.90 2.92
C CYS A 84 12.65 13.43 2.81
N LYS A 85 13.15 12.70 1.80
CA LYS A 85 12.85 11.27 1.63
C LYS A 85 13.08 10.46 2.90
N LYS A 86 14.14 10.78 3.65
CA LYS A 86 14.49 10.12 4.92
C LYS A 86 13.37 10.21 5.97
N ASP A 87 12.62 11.31 6.00
CA ASP A 87 11.48 11.47 6.90
C ASP A 87 10.31 10.54 6.54
N TYR A 88 10.24 10.14 5.27
CA TYR A 88 9.20 9.28 4.71
C TYR A 88 9.63 7.81 4.58
N GLU A 89 10.87 7.44 4.86
CA GLU A 89 11.39 6.05 4.74
C GLU A 89 10.52 4.98 5.43
N PRO A 90 10.03 5.19 6.69
CA PRO A 90 9.12 4.21 7.31
C PRO A 90 7.81 4.03 6.54
N LEU A 91 7.30 5.12 5.96
CA LEU A 91 6.08 5.11 5.15
C LEU A 91 6.32 4.41 3.80
N ILE A 92 7.43 4.74 3.13
CA ILE A 92 7.87 4.12 1.87
C ILE A 92 8.04 2.61 2.05
N THR A 93 8.72 2.19 3.12
CA THR A 93 8.96 0.77 3.43
C THR A 93 7.64 0.01 3.64
N SER A 94 6.70 0.58 4.39
CA SER A 94 5.40 -0.05 4.61
C SER A 94 4.58 -0.13 3.33
N LEU A 95 4.61 0.89 2.46
CA LEU A 95 3.96 0.83 1.14
C LEU A 95 4.58 -0.26 0.27
N LYS A 96 5.91 -0.31 0.17
CA LYS A 96 6.66 -1.32 -0.60
C LYS A 96 6.34 -2.75 -0.14
N SER A 97 6.07 -2.96 1.14
CA SER A 97 5.70 -4.28 1.66
C SER A 97 4.28 -4.74 1.29
N LEU A 98 3.42 -3.83 0.82
CA LEU A 98 2.04 -4.12 0.45
C LEU A 98 1.86 -4.46 -1.04
N HIS A 99 2.91 -4.29 -1.85
CA HIS A 99 2.88 -4.59 -3.28
C HIS A 99 4.08 -5.43 -3.70
N GLY A 100 3.90 -6.34 -4.65
CA GLY A 100 5.00 -7.14 -5.22
C GLY A 100 5.72 -6.47 -6.40
N MET A 101 5.46 -5.19 -6.63
CA MET A 101 5.85 -4.47 -7.86
C MET A 101 7.12 -3.64 -7.67
N THR A 102 7.94 -3.52 -8.72
CA THR A 102 9.23 -2.81 -8.69
C THR A 102 9.20 -1.43 -9.33
N ASN A 103 8.41 -1.23 -10.39
CA ASN A 103 8.33 0.03 -11.13
C ASN A 103 6.86 0.35 -11.45
N CYS A 104 6.37 1.46 -10.89
CA CYS A 104 5.00 1.92 -11.08
C CYS A 104 5.03 3.44 -11.27
N PRO A 105 5.27 3.92 -12.51
CA PRO A 105 5.27 5.35 -12.77
C PRO A 105 3.89 5.93 -12.46
N PRO A 106 3.81 7.19 -12.00
CA PRO A 106 2.54 7.88 -11.83
C PRO A 106 1.72 7.83 -13.12
N SER A 107 0.43 7.53 -13.00
CA SER A 107 -0.49 7.43 -14.13
C SER A 107 -0.85 8.78 -14.77
N THR A 108 -0.38 9.89 -14.19
CA THR A 108 -0.67 11.25 -14.66
C THR A 108 0.57 12.12 -14.53
N ASP A 109 0.72 13.09 -15.44
CA ASP A 109 1.75 14.14 -15.35
C ASP A 109 1.36 15.29 -14.40
N ASN A 110 0.19 15.20 -13.78
CA ASN A 110 -0.28 16.21 -12.85
C ASN A 110 0.53 16.14 -11.55
N GLU A 111 0.78 17.31 -10.95
CA GLU A 111 1.44 17.41 -9.67
C GLU A 111 0.55 18.08 -8.62
N ILE A 112 0.60 17.58 -7.39
CA ILE A 112 -0.06 18.14 -6.22
C ILE A 112 0.95 18.45 -5.13
N TYR A 113 0.62 19.35 -4.21
CA TYR A 113 1.45 19.58 -3.03
C TYR A 113 1.45 18.35 -2.11
N LEU A 114 2.59 18.07 -1.49
CA LEU A 114 2.75 16.97 -0.55
C LEU A 114 1.74 17.02 0.60
N ARG A 115 1.42 18.22 1.09
CA ARG A 115 0.36 18.48 2.08
C ARG A 115 -1.02 17.99 1.66
N ASN A 116 -1.28 17.85 0.37
CA ASN A 116 -2.51 17.30 -0.19
C ASN A 116 -2.37 15.80 -0.52
N PHE A 117 -1.17 15.37 -0.90
CA PHE A 117 -0.85 13.97 -1.19
C PHE A 117 -0.98 13.08 0.06
N LEU A 118 -0.37 13.46 1.19
CA LEU A 118 -0.36 12.62 2.40
C LEU A 118 -1.77 12.35 2.95
N PRO A 119 -2.68 13.34 3.07
CA PRO A 119 -4.06 13.05 3.45
C PRO A 119 -4.80 12.16 2.45
N ALA A 120 -4.57 12.33 1.14
CA ALA A 120 -5.19 11.49 0.13
C ALA A 120 -4.75 10.02 0.25
N LEU A 121 -3.44 9.81 0.42
CA LEU A 121 -2.87 8.49 0.69
C LEU A 121 -3.46 7.88 1.97
N GLY A 122 -3.49 8.64 3.07
CA GLY A 122 -4.03 8.17 4.35
C GLY A 122 -5.50 7.76 4.26
N ASN A 123 -6.32 8.54 3.55
CA ASN A 123 -7.72 8.18 3.31
C ASN A 123 -7.86 6.89 2.50
N TYR A 124 -7.03 6.73 1.47
CA TYR A 124 -7.03 5.54 0.63
C TYR A 124 -6.63 4.28 1.43
N THR A 125 -5.52 4.30 2.16
CA THR A 125 -5.06 3.15 2.96
C THR A 125 -5.99 2.84 4.12
N GLN A 126 -6.59 3.86 4.75
CA GLN A 126 -7.60 3.67 5.78
C GLN A 126 -8.86 2.99 5.23
N ALA A 127 -9.28 3.29 4.00
CA ALA A 127 -10.40 2.61 3.34
C ALA A 127 -10.07 1.14 3.05
N LEU A 128 -8.86 0.83 2.59
CA LEU A 128 -8.39 -0.55 2.40
C LEU A 128 -8.39 -1.34 3.71
N TYR A 129 -7.86 -0.76 4.79
CA TYR A 129 -7.85 -1.37 6.12
C TYR A 129 -9.27 -1.78 6.58
N ARG A 130 -10.25 -0.89 6.36
CA ARG A 130 -11.66 -1.14 6.73
C ARG A 130 -12.25 -2.26 5.88
N ARG A 131 -11.95 -2.30 4.58
CA ARG A 131 -12.42 -3.36 3.67
C ARG A 131 -11.91 -4.74 4.07
N ILE A 132 -10.61 -4.86 4.38
CA ILE A 132 -10.02 -6.12 4.86
C ILE A 132 -10.66 -6.53 6.18
N SER A 133 -10.86 -5.57 7.09
CA SER A 133 -11.49 -5.86 8.39
C SER A 133 -12.94 -6.32 8.26
N ALA A 134 -13.71 -5.77 7.32
CA ALA A 134 -15.07 -6.22 7.04
C ALA A 134 -15.08 -7.62 6.39
N THR A 135 -14.10 -7.91 5.53
CA THR A 135 -13.97 -9.23 4.88
C THR A 135 -13.60 -10.32 5.89
N ALA A 136 -12.78 -10.00 6.89
CA ALA A 136 -12.38 -10.94 7.93
C ALA A 136 -13.47 -11.20 9.00
N ALA A 137 -14.50 -10.35 9.06
CA ALA A 137 -15.62 -10.49 10.00
C ALA A 137 -16.81 -11.25 9.42
N ASN A 138 -16.79 -11.52 8.10
CA ASN A 138 -17.79 -12.27 7.35
C ASN A 138 -17.26 -13.65 6.96
#